data_AF-A0ABD1W8F4-F1
#
_entry.id   AF-A0ABD1W8F4-F1
#
_cell.length_a   1.000
_cell.length_b   1.000
_cell.length_c   1.000
_cell.angle_alpha   90.00
_cell.angle_beta   90.00
_cell.angle_gamma   90.00
#
_symmetry.space_group_name_H-M   'P 1'
#
loop_
_entity.id
_entity.type
_entity.pdbx_description
1 polymer ?
#
loop_
_entity_poly.entity_id
_entity_poly.type
_entity_poly.pdbx_seq_one_letter_code
_entity_poly.pdbx_strand_id
1 'polypeptide(L)'
;MADSDTALDQISKNAWRRRRDSVNIIMELSRWDSNATREAISSLGWTVLVCCSGLTTLSGMASYENKQVFNVMQMCIKENNAAEANKKEKPKKEKKPKVTVAEAAAKIDASDLSAFLSHVSGSYEGQQDIQLMRFADYFGRAFSAVSASQFPWLKLFRESALSKIADIPVSYISEAAYKISVDWINQHSYEALGSFVLWSLDSILADLSHQQIGSKGSKKGGQPTSSKSQVAMFLVLAIVLRRKPDVLINLLPRLRENSKYQGQDKLPVIFWMIVQTCQGDLAVGLYLWAHHILPILGGKSGSNPQSRDLVLQLVERILSAPKARTILINGAVRKGERLMPPAALDLLLHLTFTASSARVKATERFEAIYPTLKEVALAGSPGSKAMKQVSQQIQTLAVKAAGEGIPELSREATGIFIWCLTQNPDCYNQWDKIYMDNIEASVAALRKLAEEWKELSAKQSSLEALTASLKSFRGKNEKALNGGVDVARQAFFKDADKYCKAILGRLSRGHGCVKTVAFAIVLAVGAAVMSPSINAWDWSKFSVLFNAQQMS
;
A
#
# COMPACT_ATOMS: atom_id res chain seq x y z
N MET A 1 -5.13 -22.97 -42.56
CA MET A 1 -4.35 -21.72 -42.68
C MET A 1 -4.85 -20.78 -43.79
N ALA A 2 -5.85 -21.14 -44.61
CA ALA A 2 -6.34 -20.27 -45.68
C ALA A 2 -7.54 -19.35 -45.30
N ASP A 3 -8.23 -19.59 -44.18
CA ASP A 3 -9.42 -18.80 -43.79
C ASP A 3 -9.13 -17.55 -42.93
N SER A 4 -7.93 -17.42 -42.34
CA SER A 4 -7.59 -16.24 -41.52
C SER A 4 -7.24 -15.02 -42.36
N ASP A 5 -6.67 -15.23 -43.55
CA ASP A 5 -6.16 -14.15 -44.39
C ASP A 5 -7.30 -13.43 -45.13
N THR A 6 -8.37 -14.16 -45.49
CA THR A 6 -9.57 -13.57 -46.09
C THR A 6 -10.34 -12.71 -45.09
N ALA A 7 -10.36 -13.08 -43.81
CA ALA A 7 -10.99 -12.30 -42.75
C ALA A 7 -10.23 -10.99 -42.46
N LEU A 8 -8.90 -11.03 -42.45
CA LEU A 8 -8.05 -9.84 -42.26
C LEU A 8 -8.12 -8.87 -43.44
N ASP A 9 -8.20 -9.37 -44.68
CA ASP A 9 -8.39 -8.55 -45.87
C ASP A 9 -9.77 -7.86 -45.90
N GLN A 10 -10.82 -8.57 -45.47
CA GLN A 10 -12.17 -7.99 -45.36
C GLN A 10 -12.26 -6.90 -44.27
N ILE A 11 -11.58 -7.10 -43.13
CA ILE A 11 -11.48 -6.12 -42.04
C ILE A 11 -10.69 -4.88 -42.52
N SER A 12 -9.59 -5.08 -43.25
CA SER A 12 -8.78 -4.00 -43.82
C SER A 12 -9.56 -3.18 -44.85
N LYS A 13 -10.30 -3.83 -45.76
CA LYS A 13 -11.16 -3.17 -46.75
C LYS A 13 -12.30 -2.38 -46.11
N ASN A 14 -12.90 -2.91 -45.03
CA ASN A 14 -13.94 -2.22 -44.28
C ASN A 14 -13.40 -1.03 -43.46
N ALA A 15 -12.18 -1.13 -42.93
CA ALA A 15 -11.50 -0.02 -42.28
C ALA A 15 -11.11 1.09 -43.26
N TRP A 16 -10.68 0.73 -44.47
CA TRP A 16 -10.39 1.67 -45.56
C TRP A 16 -11.63 2.39 -46.09
N ARG A 17 -12.76 1.69 -46.21
CA ARG A 17 -14.04 2.29 -46.63
C ARG A 17 -14.52 3.32 -45.60
N ARG A 18 -14.51 2.97 -44.31
CA ARG A 18 -14.83 3.92 -43.22
C ARG A 18 -13.89 5.12 -43.18
N ARG A 19 -12.60 4.94 -43.49
CA ARG A 19 -11.60 6.02 -43.51
C ARG A 19 -11.80 6.98 -44.69
N ARG A 20 -12.21 6.48 -45.86
CA ARG A 20 -12.60 7.29 -47.03
C ARG A 20 -13.89 8.07 -46.77
N ASP A 21 -14.86 7.44 -46.13
CA ASP A 21 -16.14 8.08 -45.79
C ASP A 21 -15.92 9.21 -44.77
N SER A 22 -15.07 9.02 -43.76
CA SER A 22 -14.69 10.08 -42.80
C SER A 22 -13.97 11.26 -43.45
N VAL A 23 -13.12 11.02 -44.45
CA VAL A 23 -12.41 12.10 -45.18
C VAL A 23 -13.35 12.86 -46.11
N ASN A 24 -14.29 12.18 -46.76
CA ASN A 24 -15.32 12.83 -47.58
C ASN A 24 -16.29 13.66 -46.71
N ILE A 25 -16.65 13.17 -45.51
CA ILE A 25 -17.45 13.93 -44.54
C ILE A 25 -16.71 15.19 -44.06
N ILE A 26 -15.40 15.12 -43.85
CA ILE A 26 -14.57 16.29 -43.48
C ILE A 26 -14.48 17.29 -44.64
N MET A 27 -14.39 16.83 -45.89
CA MET A 27 -14.43 17.70 -47.08
C MET A 27 -15.80 18.36 -47.32
N GLU A 28 -16.91 17.68 -47.01
CA GLU A 28 -18.24 18.31 -47.09
C GLU A 28 -18.49 19.29 -45.94
N LEU A 29 -18.02 18.99 -44.71
CA LEU A 29 -18.16 19.89 -43.56
C LEU A 29 -17.34 21.17 -43.70
N SER A 30 -16.15 21.10 -44.32
CA SER A 30 -15.31 22.28 -44.59
C SER A 30 -15.87 23.25 -45.65
N ARG A 31 -16.97 22.91 -46.32
CA ARG A 31 -17.72 23.84 -47.20
C ARG A 31 -18.78 24.67 -46.48
N TRP A 32 -19.05 24.41 -45.20
CA TRP A 32 -20.09 25.11 -44.43
C TRP A 32 -19.45 25.96 -43.32
N ASP A 33 -19.44 27.28 -43.52
CA ASP A 33 -18.83 28.25 -42.60
C ASP A 33 -19.78 28.58 -41.43
N SER A 34 -19.58 27.90 -40.30
CA SER A 34 -20.26 28.15 -39.03
C SER A 34 -19.40 27.66 -37.86
N ASN A 35 -19.48 28.32 -36.70
CA ASN A 35 -18.71 28.00 -35.50
C ASN A 35 -18.94 26.56 -34.97
N ALA A 36 -20.07 25.93 -35.28
CA ALA A 36 -20.32 24.53 -34.94
C ALA A 36 -19.37 23.55 -35.67
N THR A 37 -18.91 23.91 -36.87
CA THR A 37 -18.00 23.12 -37.69
C THR A 37 -16.58 23.08 -37.08
N ARG A 38 -16.14 24.13 -36.39
CA ARG A 38 -14.83 24.19 -35.71
C ARG A 38 -14.77 23.28 -34.47
N GLU A 39 -15.87 23.14 -33.73
CA GLU A 39 -15.92 22.26 -32.55
C GLU A 39 -15.98 20.78 -32.95
N ALA A 40 -16.68 20.44 -34.04
CA ALA A 40 -16.69 19.08 -34.59
C ALA A 40 -15.32 18.65 -35.16
N ILE A 41 -14.62 19.55 -35.87
CA ILE A 41 -13.28 19.29 -36.41
C ILE A 41 -12.24 19.12 -35.28
N SER A 42 -12.37 19.89 -34.19
CA SER A 42 -11.57 19.72 -32.98
C SER A 42 -11.75 18.31 -32.39
N SER A 43 -13.00 17.88 -32.15
CA SER A 43 -13.30 16.56 -31.56
C SER A 43 -12.83 15.38 -32.44
N LEU A 44 -12.96 15.50 -33.77
CA LEU A 44 -12.52 14.45 -34.71
C LEU A 44 -10.99 14.43 -34.89
N GLY A 45 -10.32 15.59 -34.80
CA GLY A 45 -8.86 15.68 -34.80
C GLY A 45 -8.21 14.92 -33.64
N TRP A 46 -8.85 14.90 -32.46
CA TRP A 46 -8.40 14.13 -31.30
C TRP A 46 -8.59 12.62 -31.49
N THR A 47 -9.65 12.19 -32.19
CA THR A 47 -9.90 10.76 -32.45
C THR A 47 -8.85 10.17 -33.41
N VAL A 48 -8.42 10.96 -34.40
CA VAL A 48 -7.34 10.56 -35.31
C VAL A 48 -5.98 10.52 -34.60
N LEU A 49 -5.72 11.45 -33.68
CA LEU A 49 -4.47 11.47 -32.89
C LEU A 49 -4.35 10.24 -31.97
N VAL A 50 -5.45 9.80 -31.36
CA VAL A 50 -5.53 8.60 -30.51
C VAL A 50 -5.31 7.32 -31.33
N CYS A 51 -5.80 7.27 -32.58
CA CYS A 51 -5.54 6.13 -33.48
C CYS A 51 -4.10 6.09 -34.03
N CYS A 52 -3.44 7.25 -34.23
CA CYS A 52 -2.08 7.31 -34.75
C CYS A 52 -1.00 6.97 -33.71
N SER A 53 -1.27 7.12 -32.41
CA SER A 53 -0.35 6.73 -31.33
C SER A 53 -0.10 5.21 -31.20
N GLY A 54 -0.78 4.38 -32.00
CA GLY A 54 -0.64 2.91 -32.01
C GLY A 54 0.18 2.29 -33.14
N LEU A 55 0.77 3.07 -34.06
CA LEU A 55 1.49 2.52 -35.22
C LEU A 55 2.89 3.14 -35.37
N THR A 56 3.85 2.63 -34.59
CA THR A 56 5.29 2.80 -34.88
C THR A 56 5.92 1.44 -35.14
N THR A 57 5.56 0.80 -36.25
CA THR A 57 6.40 -0.15 -36.99
C THR A 57 5.71 -0.46 -38.32
N LEU A 58 6.19 0.16 -39.40
CA LEU A 58 6.33 -0.39 -40.76
C LEU A 58 6.79 0.73 -41.69
N SER A 59 8.07 0.69 -42.06
CA SER A 59 8.66 1.53 -43.09
C SER A 59 8.26 1.03 -44.48
N GLY A 60 7.91 1.95 -45.37
CA GLY A 60 7.98 1.73 -46.82
C GLY A 60 6.65 1.82 -47.54
N MET A 61 6.34 3.01 -48.06
CA MET A 61 5.97 3.26 -49.47
C MET A 61 5.48 4.71 -49.59
N ALA A 62 6.24 5.50 -50.34
CA ALA A 62 5.90 6.88 -50.68
C ALA A 62 4.93 6.91 -51.86
N SER A 63 3.92 7.79 -51.82
CA SER A 63 3.64 8.80 -52.87
C SER A 63 2.24 9.40 -52.69
N TYR A 64 2.10 10.68 -53.06
CA TYR A 64 0.90 11.52 -53.16
C TYR A 64 0.28 12.18 -51.91
N GLU A 65 0.13 11.52 -50.75
CA GLU A 65 -0.55 12.16 -49.58
C GLU A 65 0.30 13.19 -48.81
N ASN A 66 1.63 13.18 -48.96
CA ASN A 66 2.52 14.11 -48.25
C ASN A 66 2.55 15.54 -48.80
N LYS A 67 1.97 15.80 -49.99
CA LYS A 67 1.98 17.14 -50.60
C LYS A 67 0.89 18.07 -50.06
N GLN A 68 -0.26 17.54 -49.65
CA GLN A 68 -1.34 18.36 -49.07
C GLN A 68 -1.05 18.74 -47.61
N VAL A 69 -0.48 17.84 -46.82
CA VAL A 69 -0.10 18.11 -45.43
C VAL A 69 1.01 19.18 -45.35
N PHE A 70 1.96 19.17 -46.31
CA PHE A 70 3.03 20.17 -46.37
C PHE A 70 2.52 21.58 -46.74
N ASN A 71 1.47 21.69 -47.57
CA ASN A 71 0.89 22.98 -47.94
C ASN A 71 0.06 23.61 -46.81
N VAL A 72 -0.65 22.80 -46.01
CA VAL A 72 -1.38 23.28 -44.81
C VAL A 72 -0.40 23.77 -43.74
N MET A 73 0.76 23.10 -43.61
CA MET A 73 1.83 23.49 -42.69
C MET A 73 2.57 24.77 -43.13
N GLN A 74 2.71 25.01 -44.44
CA GLN A 74 3.27 26.26 -45.00
C GLN A 74 2.32 27.47 -44.86
N MET A 75 0.99 27.26 -44.93
CA MET A 75 0.00 28.33 -44.65
C MET A 75 0.03 28.78 -43.18
N CYS A 76 0.13 27.83 -42.24
CA CYS A 76 0.20 28.14 -40.80
C CYS A 76 1.51 28.84 -40.39
N ILE A 77 2.60 28.69 -41.17
CA ILE A 77 3.87 29.39 -40.95
C ILE A 77 3.82 30.82 -41.52
N LYS A 78 3.06 31.08 -42.59
CA LYS A 78 2.92 32.42 -43.16
C LYS A 78 2.02 33.34 -42.32
N GLU A 79 1.02 32.82 -41.62
CA GLU A 79 0.17 33.61 -40.72
C GLU A 79 0.86 34.01 -39.40
N ASN A 80 1.92 33.30 -38.99
CA ASN A 80 2.73 33.66 -37.82
C ASN A 80 3.84 34.69 -38.09
N ASN A 81 4.16 34.99 -39.36
CA ASN A 81 5.24 35.91 -39.73
C ASN A 81 4.76 37.33 -40.14
N ALA A 82 3.46 37.63 -40.06
CA ALA A 82 2.91 38.94 -40.44
C ALA A 82 2.78 39.94 -39.26
N ALA A 83 3.23 39.59 -38.05
CA ALA A 83 3.14 40.45 -36.86
C ALA A 83 4.51 40.92 -36.30
N GLU A 84 5.60 40.83 -37.06
CA GLU A 84 6.92 41.39 -36.70
C GLU A 84 7.40 42.43 -37.72
N ALA A 85 6.75 43.60 -37.75
CA ALA A 85 7.31 44.77 -38.44
C ALA A 85 6.82 46.08 -37.79
N ASN A 86 7.22 46.33 -36.55
CA ASN A 86 7.49 47.69 -36.06
C ASN A 86 8.25 47.65 -34.73
N LYS A 87 9.58 47.76 -34.79
CA LYS A 87 10.42 48.07 -33.63
C LYS A 87 10.23 49.54 -33.26
N LYS A 88 9.47 49.80 -32.20
CA LYS A 88 9.64 50.99 -31.35
C LYS A 88 9.75 50.55 -29.89
N GLU A 89 10.48 51.34 -29.13
CA GLU A 89 11.21 51.04 -27.89
C GLU A 89 10.44 50.25 -26.83
N LYS A 90 11.13 49.32 -26.16
CA LYS A 90 10.64 48.53 -25.03
C LYS A 90 10.18 49.47 -23.89
N PRO A 91 8.91 49.43 -23.46
CA PRO A 91 8.56 49.85 -22.12
C PRO A 91 9.13 48.82 -21.15
N LYS A 92 9.70 49.28 -20.02
CA LYS A 92 10.07 48.44 -18.88
C LYS A 92 8.91 47.46 -18.60
N LYS A 93 9.18 46.15 -18.65
CA LYS A 93 8.26 45.13 -18.11
C LYS A 93 7.96 45.51 -16.66
N GLU A 94 6.78 46.05 -16.40
CA GLU A 94 6.22 46.07 -15.06
C GLU A 94 6.26 44.64 -14.53
N LYS A 95 6.89 44.44 -13.37
CA LYS A 95 6.95 43.13 -12.72
C LYS A 95 5.50 42.68 -12.53
N LYS A 96 5.09 41.60 -13.22
CA LYS A 96 3.82 40.92 -12.92
C LYS A 96 3.72 40.75 -11.40
N PRO A 97 2.58 41.08 -10.78
CA PRO A 97 2.39 40.88 -9.35
C PRO A 97 2.79 39.45 -8.98
N LYS A 98 3.66 39.28 -7.97
CA LYS A 98 4.03 37.96 -7.45
C LYS A 98 2.84 37.43 -6.64
N VAL A 99 1.83 36.90 -7.31
CA VAL A 99 0.68 36.30 -6.65
C VAL A 99 1.09 34.98 -6.02
N THR A 100 0.99 34.90 -4.68
CA THR A 100 1.28 33.68 -3.94
C THR A 100 0.13 32.66 -4.07
N VAL A 101 0.39 31.39 -3.72
CA VAL A 101 -0.66 30.35 -3.72
C VAL A 101 -1.81 30.73 -2.78
N ALA A 102 -1.49 31.25 -1.60
CA ALA A 102 -2.48 31.66 -0.61
C ALA A 102 -3.35 32.84 -1.10
N GLU A 103 -2.74 33.84 -1.73
CA GLU A 103 -3.47 34.99 -2.30
C GLU A 103 -4.42 34.58 -3.44
N ALA A 104 -4.02 33.61 -4.26
CA ALA A 104 -4.88 33.07 -5.30
C ALA A 104 -6.02 32.22 -4.70
N ALA A 105 -5.69 31.37 -3.71
CA ALA A 105 -6.68 30.52 -3.05
C ALA A 105 -7.74 31.31 -2.27
N ALA A 106 -7.36 32.43 -1.65
CA ALA A 106 -8.27 33.31 -0.92
C ALA A 106 -9.35 33.95 -1.81
N LYS A 107 -9.15 33.97 -3.14
CA LYS A 107 -10.12 34.49 -4.11
C LYS A 107 -11.13 33.44 -4.58
N ILE A 108 -10.98 32.18 -4.17
CA ILE A 108 -11.91 31.11 -4.53
C ILE A 108 -13.17 31.30 -3.70
N ASP A 109 -14.25 31.68 -4.37
CA ASP A 109 -15.56 31.77 -3.75
C ASP A 109 -16.26 30.41 -3.72
N ALA A 110 -16.77 30.03 -2.54
CA ALA A 110 -17.39 28.73 -2.33
C ALA A 110 -18.74 28.61 -3.07
N SER A 111 -19.49 29.71 -3.20
CA SER A 111 -20.79 29.72 -3.88
C SER A 111 -20.61 29.60 -5.39
N ASP A 112 -19.63 30.33 -5.95
CA ASP A 112 -19.20 30.22 -7.34
C ASP A 112 -18.74 28.79 -7.67
N LEU A 113 -17.89 28.19 -6.83
CA LEU A 113 -17.49 26.79 -7.00
C LEU A 113 -18.70 25.85 -7.01
N SER A 114 -19.64 26.01 -6.07
CA SER A 114 -20.85 25.17 -6.01
C SER A 114 -21.72 25.32 -7.26
N ALA A 115 -21.92 26.54 -7.74
CA ALA A 115 -22.68 26.82 -8.95
C ALA A 115 -22.00 26.23 -10.18
N PHE A 116 -20.67 26.38 -10.29
CA PHE A 116 -19.87 25.80 -11.36
C PHE A 116 -19.98 24.27 -11.38
N LEU A 117 -19.84 23.61 -10.23
CA LEU A 117 -19.95 22.15 -10.13
C LEU A 117 -21.35 21.65 -10.51
N SER A 118 -22.39 22.36 -10.09
CA SER A 118 -23.78 22.03 -10.45
C SER A 118 -23.99 22.13 -11.97
N HIS A 119 -23.47 23.19 -12.58
CA HIS A 119 -23.50 23.37 -14.03
C HIS A 119 -22.73 22.26 -14.75
N VAL A 120 -21.49 21.96 -14.34
CA VAL A 120 -20.65 20.90 -14.94
C VAL A 120 -21.32 19.53 -14.86
N SER A 121 -21.92 19.19 -13.72
CA SER A 121 -22.64 17.92 -13.56
C SER A 121 -23.83 17.80 -14.51
N GLY A 122 -24.57 18.88 -14.74
CA GLY A 122 -25.68 18.90 -15.70
C GLY A 122 -25.22 18.89 -17.16
N SER A 123 -24.25 19.73 -17.54
CA SER A 123 -23.80 19.85 -18.93
C SER A 123 -23.08 18.60 -19.46
N TYR A 124 -22.45 17.84 -18.57
CA TYR A 124 -21.67 16.65 -18.92
C TYR A 124 -22.24 15.40 -18.25
N GLU A 125 -23.57 15.31 -18.13
CA GLU A 125 -24.23 14.15 -17.54
C GLU A 125 -23.75 12.83 -18.20
N GLY A 126 -23.45 11.84 -17.37
CA GLY A 126 -22.87 10.56 -17.81
C GLY A 126 -21.39 10.59 -18.21
N GLN A 127 -20.75 11.77 -18.35
CA GLN A 127 -19.36 11.92 -18.82
C GLN A 127 -18.43 12.33 -17.67
N GLN A 128 -18.29 11.46 -16.67
CA GLN A 128 -17.54 11.74 -15.42
C GLN A 128 -16.07 12.15 -15.67
N ASP A 129 -15.41 11.60 -16.69
CA ASP A 129 -14.04 11.99 -17.03
C ASP A 129 -13.95 13.47 -17.44
N ILE A 130 -14.93 13.95 -18.22
CA ILE A 130 -14.99 15.36 -18.62
C ILE A 130 -15.32 16.24 -17.41
N GLN A 131 -16.26 15.81 -16.55
CA GLN A 131 -16.59 16.52 -15.33
C GLN A 131 -15.34 16.74 -14.45
N LEU A 132 -14.54 15.70 -14.23
CA LEU A 132 -13.31 15.77 -13.43
C LEU A 132 -12.24 16.65 -14.08
N MET A 133 -12.09 16.62 -15.40
CA MET A 133 -11.20 17.55 -16.12
C MET A 133 -11.65 19.01 -15.97
N ARG A 134 -12.96 19.28 -16.06
CA ARG A 134 -13.53 20.63 -15.87
C ARG A 134 -13.34 21.12 -14.43
N PHE A 135 -13.45 20.22 -13.47
CA PHE A 135 -13.15 20.51 -12.07
C PHE A 135 -11.70 20.92 -11.87
N ALA A 136 -10.74 20.21 -12.48
CA ALA A 136 -9.34 20.62 -12.49
C ALA A 136 -9.11 21.97 -13.22
N ASP A 137 -9.82 22.21 -14.32
CA ASP A 137 -9.74 23.49 -15.06
C ASP A 137 -10.23 24.68 -14.22
N TYR A 138 -11.25 24.51 -13.37
CA TYR A 138 -11.73 25.56 -12.46
C TYR A 138 -10.60 26.06 -11.55
N PHE A 139 -9.95 25.14 -10.83
CA PHE A 139 -8.80 25.50 -10.00
C PHE A 139 -7.61 25.96 -10.85
N GLY A 140 -7.43 25.40 -12.06
CA GLY A 140 -6.43 25.86 -13.02
C GLY A 140 -6.57 27.34 -13.36
N ARG A 141 -7.81 27.82 -13.52
CA ARG A 141 -8.12 29.25 -13.73
C ARG A 141 -7.88 30.06 -12.46
N ALA A 142 -8.35 29.58 -11.31
CA ALA A 142 -8.17 30.25 -10.03
C ALA A 142 -6.69 30.48 -9.69
N PHE A 143 -5.83 29.50 -10.01
CA PHE A 143 -4.38 29.56 -9.77
C PHE A 143 -3.56 30.03 -10.98
N SER A 144 -4.18 30.54 -12.04
CA SER A 144 -3.48 30.94 -13.28
C SER A 144 -2.46 32.08 -13.09
N ALA A 145 -2.67 32.93 -12.08
CA ALA A 145 -1.75 34.02 -11.74
C ALA A 145 -0.52 33.56 -10.92
N VAL A 146 -0.53 32.34 -10.39
CA VAL A 146 0.58 31.81 -9.58
C VAL A 146 1.71 31.35 -10.48
N SER A 147 2.87 32.00 -10.37
CA SER A 147 4.06 31.61 -11.14
C SER A 147 4.75 30.36 -10.54
N ALA A 148 5.49 29.60 -11.35
CA ALA A 148 6.22 28.41 -10.89
C ALA A 148 7.17 28.66 -9.70
N SER A 149 7.73 29.87 -9.58
CA SER A 149 8.58 30.25 -8.44
C SER A 149 7.81 30.40 -7.11
N GLN A 150 6.50 30.60 -7.15
CA GLN A 150 5.62 30.69 -5.98
C GLN A 150 5.13 29.29 -5.55
N PHE A 151 5.26 28.29 -6.42
CA PHE A 151 4.98 26.89 -6.11
C PHE A 151 6.07 25.96 -6.70
N PRO A 152 7.30 26.00 -6.14
CA PRO A 152 8.43 25.21 -6.63
C PRO A 152 8.30 23.75 -6.15
N TRP A 153 7.27 23.05 -6.62
CA TRP A 153 6.85 21.75 -6.10
C TRP A 153 7.97 20.69 -6.13
N LEU A 154 8.82 20.70 -7.16
CA LEU A 154 9.94 19.76 -7.28
C LEU A 154 10.95 19.93 -6.15
N LYS A 155 11.31 21.17 -5.83
CA LYS A 155 12.19 21.50 -4.71
C LYS A 155 11.51 21.17 -3.39
N LEU A 156 10.24 21.54 -3.26
CA LEU A 156 9.43 21.29 -2.07
C LEU A 156 9.39 19.80 -1.72
N PHE A 157 9.09 18.92 -2.68
CA PHE A 157 8.95 17.49 -2.43
C PHE A 157 10.28 16.76 -2.24
N ARG A 158 11.39 17.32 -2.75
CA ARG A 158 12.73 16.73 -2.58
C ARG A 158 13.40 17.12 -1.26
N GLU A 159 13.20 18.36 -0.82
CA GLU A 159 13.96 18.94 0.30
C GLU A 159 13.15 19.06 1.60
N SER A 160 11.81 18.98 1.54
CA SER A 160 10.97 19.12 2.72
C SER A 160 10.57 17.77 3.32
N ALA A 161 10.46 17.73 4.64
CA ALA A 161 9.89 16.59 5.35
C ALA A 161 8.45 16.31 4.87
N LEU A 162 8.05 15.04 4.86
CA LEU A 162 6.70 14.62 4.45
C LEU A 162 5.61 15.31 5.27
N SER A 163 5.90 15.62 6.53
CA SER A 163 4.98 16.34 7.42
C SER A 163 4.64 17.75 6.94
N LYS A 164 5.59 18.46 6.31
CA LYS A 164 5.40 19.82 5.80
C LYS A 164 4.59 19.85 4.50
N ILE A 165 4.73 18.82 3.67
CA ILE A 165 4.08 18.77 2.36
C ILE A 165 2.73 18.04 2.39
N ALA A 166 2.41 17.35 3.49
CA ALA A 166 1.21 16.54 3.62
C ALA A 166 -0.07 17.33 3.36
N ASP A 167 -0.13 18.57 3.84
CA ASP A 167 -1.31 19.43 3.69
C ASP A 167 -1.23 20.37 2.50
N ILE A 168 -0.13 20.38 1.76
CA ILE A 168 0.03 21.21 0.58
C ILE A 168 -0.51 20.47 -0.66
N PRO A 169 -1.34 21.12 -1.51
CA PRO A 169 -1.84 22.50 -1.40
C PRO A 169 -3.24 22.64 -0.75
N VAL A 170 -3.81 21.56 -0.19
CA VAL A 170 -5.16 21.58 0.42
C VAL A 170 -5.30 22.65 1.50
N SER A 171 -4.26 22.90 2.29
CA SER A 171 -4.24 23.91 3.35
C SER A 171 -4.38 25.35 2.87
N TYR A 172 -4.25 25.62 1.56
CA TYR A 172 -4.40 26.97 1.03
C TYR A 172 -5.86 27.35 0.74
N ILE A 173 -6.74 26.39 0.47
CA ILE A 173 -8.15 26.67 0.16
C ILE A 173 -9.00 26.75 1.43
N SER A 174 -10.12 27.46 1.35
CA SER A 174 -11.05 27.55 2.49
C SER A 174 -11.72 26.20 2.78
N GLU A 175 -12.07 25.97 4.05
CA GLU A 175 -12.78 24.76 4.47
C GLU A 175 -14.11 24.58 3.71
N ALA A 176 -14.80 25.69 3.40
CA ALA A 176 -16.03 25.67 2.62
C ALA A 176 -15.80 25.16 1.19
N ALA A 177 -14.78 25.68 0.49
CA ALA A 177 -14.43 25.22 -0.85
C ALA A 177 -13.94 23.77 -0.86
N TYR A 178 -13.18 23.37 0.17
CA TYR A 178 -12.74 21.99 0.35
C TYR A 178 -13.92 21.04 0.54
N LYS A 179 -14.86 21.37 1.44
CA LYS A 179 -16.04 20.55 1.71
C LYS A 179 -16.92 20.36 0.47
N ILE A 180 -17.21 21.44 -0.26
CA ILE A 180 -17.99 21.38 -1.51
C ILE A 180 -17.31 20.46 -2.53
N SER A 181 -15.99 20.61 -2.69
CA SER A 181 -15.18 19.77 -3.56
C SER A 181 -15.26 18.28 -3.16
N VAL A 182 -15.11 18.01 -1.87
CA VAL A 182 -15.13 16.66 -1.28
C VAL A 182 -16.49 15.98 -1.47
N ASP A 183 -17.58 16.71 -1.21
CA ASP A 183 -18.95 16.20 -1.34
C ASP A 183 -19.27 15.88 -2.81
N TRP A 184 -18.81 16.71 -3.75
CA TRP A 184 -18.98 16.48 -5.18
C TRP A 184 -18.13 15.31 -5.71
N ILE A 185 -16.85 15.22 -5.30
CA ILE A 185 -16.00 14.07 -5.63
C ILE A 185 -16.58 12.76 -5.10
N ASN A 186 -17.28 12.78 -3.97
CA ASN A 186 -17.86 11.56 -3.40
C ASN A 186 -18.94 10.91 -4.28
N GLN A 187 -19.54 11.68 -5.19
CA GLN A 187 -20.59 11.25 -6.14
C GLN A 187 -20.01 10.52 -7.37
N HIS A 188 -18.70 10.59 -7.59
CA HIS A 188 -18.04 10.00 -8.75
C HIS A 188 -17.68 8.53 -8.52
N SER A 189 -17.66 7.77 -9.61
CA SER A 189 -17.31 6.35 -9.60
C SER A 189 -15.80 6.15 -9.35
N TYR A 190 -15.44 5.00 -8.76
CA TYR A 190 -14.03 4.62 -8.57
C TYR A 190 -13.27 4.51 -9.90
N GLU A 191 -13.95 4.14 -10.98
CA GLU A 191 -13.35 4.01 -12.31
C GLU A 191 -12.94 5.38 -12.88
N ALA A 192 -13.88 6.34 -12.93
CA ALA A 192 -13.60 7.69 -13.41
C ALA A 192 -12.52 8.40 -12.56
N LEU A 193 -12.60 8.24 -11.23
CA LEU A 193 -11.57 8.76 -10.32
C LEU A 193 -10.22 8.09 -10.56
N GLY A 194 -10.18 6.79 -10.87
CA GLY A 194 -8.97 6.06 -11.24
C GLY A 194 -8.33 6.59 -12.52
N SER A 195 -9.14 6.79 -13.57
CA SER A 195 -8.71 7.41 -14.83
C SER A 195 -8.15 8.82 -14.61
N PHE A 196 -8.85 9.63 -13.81
CA PHE A 196 -8.42 10.98 -13.46
C PHE A 196 -7.10 11.01 -12.66
N VAL A 197 -6.91 10.10 -11.69
CA VAL A 197 -5.66 10.00 -10.92
C VAL A 197 -4.49 9.68 -11.83
N LEU A 198 -4.65 8.75 -12.77
CA LEU A 198 -3.59 8.44 -13.74
C LEU A 198 -3.31 9.59 -14.69
N TRP A 199 -4.34 10.23 -15.23
CA TRP A 199 -4.17 11.42 -16.08
C TRP A 199 -3.44 12.55 -15.33
N SER A 200 -3.76 12.74 -14.05
CA SER A 200 -3.09 13.72 -13.20
C SER A 200 -1.63 13.37 -12.95
N LEU A 201 -1.36 12.10 -12.62
CA LEU A 201 0.00 11.61 -12.43
C LEU A 201 0.83 11.75 -13.72
N ASP A 202 0.26 11.40 -14.87
CA ASP A 202 0.91 11.56 -16.17
C ASP A 202 1.28 13.00 -16.47
N SER A 203 0.37 13.93 -16.15
CA SER A 203 0.59 15.37 -16.32
C SER A 203 1.73 15.88 -15.41
N ILE A 204 1.77 15.40 -14.15
CA ILE A 204 2.84 15.74 -13.19
C ILE A 204 4.18 15.16 -13.65
N LEU A 205 4.20 13.92 -14.15
CA LEU A 205 5.42 13.25 -14.63
C LEU A 205 5.96 13.86 -15.93
N ALA A 206 5.08 14.38 -16.80
CA ALA A 206 5.48 15.16 -17.96
C ALA A 206 6.17 16.47 -17.53
N ASP A 207 5.59 17.20 -16.57
CA ASP A 207 6.21 18.41 -15.99
C ASP A 207 7.56 18.11 -15.31
N LEU A 208 7.63 17.02 -14.55
CA LEU A 208 8.87 16.54 -13.93
C LEU A 208 9.97 16.35 -14.97
N SER A 209 9.65 15.71 -16.10
CA SER A 209 10.59 15.44 -17.18
C SER A 209 11.08 16.74 -17.83
N HIS A 210 10.18 17.71 -18.05
CA HIS A 210 10.55 19.03 -18.57
C HIS A 210 11.46 19.82 -17.63
N GLN A 211 11.18 19.81 -16.32
CA GLN A 211 11.98 20.51 -15.33
C GLN A 211 13.37 19.90 -15.14
N GLN A 212 13.51 18.58 -15.31
CA GLN A 212 14.81 17.90 -15.23
C GLN A 212 15.72 18.23 -16.43
N ILE A 213 15.18 18.26 -17.65
CA ILE A 213 15.94 18.59 -18.86
C ILE A 213 16.44 20.04 -18.83
N GLY A 214 15.67 20.96 -18.25
CA GLY A 214 16.08 22.36 -18.08
C GLY A 214 17.28 22.60 -17.16
N SER A 215 17.75 21.58 -16.42
CA SER A 215 18.90 21.70 -15.51
C SER A 215 20.26 21.41 -16.17
N LYS A 216 20.30 20.81 -17.36
CA LYS A 216 21.51 20.67 -18.18
C LYS A 216 21.33 21.49 -19.46
N GLY A 217 22.13 22.55 -19.57
CA GLY A 217 21.94 23.63 -20.54
C GLY A 217 21.65 23.16 -21.97
N SER A 218 20.51 23.59 -22.51
CA SER A 218 20.32 23.74 -23.95
C SER A 218 19.17 24.69 -24.26
N LYS A 219 19.49 25.77 -24.99
CA LYS A 219 18.53 26.61 -25.71
C LYS A 219 18.06 25.85 -26.94
N LYS A 220 16.79 25.44 -27.01
CA LYS A 220 15.98 25.51 -28.24
C LYS A 220 14.51 25.21 -27.94
N GLY A 221 13.64 26.00 -28.57
CA GLY A 221 12.22 26.09 -28.28
C GLY A 221 11.47 24.78 -28.52
N GLY A 222 10.95 24.22 -27.44
CA GLY A 222 9.67 23.54 -27.46
C GLY A 222 8.67 24.47 -26.80
N GLN A 223 7.54 24.72 -27.46
CA GLN A 223 6.35 25.33 -26.87
C GLN A 223 6.09 24.67 -25.50
N PRO A 224 6.01 25.43 -24.39
CA PRO A 224 5.59 24.83 -23.12
C PRO A 224 4.12 24.43 -23.31
N THR A 225 3.85 23.12 -23.30
CA THR A 225 2.50 22.60 -23.15
C THR A 225 1.84 23.38 -22.01
N SER A 226 0.69 23.98 -22.30
CA SER A 226 0.09 25.04 -21.47
C SER A 226 0.16 24.65 -20.00
N SER A 227 0.86 25.45 -19.20
CA SER A 227 0.92 25.26 -17.76
C SER A 227 -0.45 25.55 -17.16
N LYS A 228 -1.36 24.57 -17.25
CA LYS A 228 -2.41 24.42 -16.26
C LYS A 228 -1.71 24.43 -14.91
N SER A 229 -2.16 25.28 -13.99
CA SER A 229 -1.44 25.53 -12.73
C SER A 229 -1.12 24.21 -12.03
N GLN A 230 0.17 23.88 -11.84
CA GLN A 230 0.58 22.65 -11.13
C GLN A 230 -0.06 22.58 -9.74
N VAL A 231 -0.31 23.73 -9.12
CA VAL A 231 -1.08 23.86 -7.87
C VAL A 231 -2.44 23.19 -8.00
N ALA A 232 -3.18 23.45 -9.07
CA ALA A 232 -4.50 22.86 -9.31
C ALA A 232 -4.42 21.35 -9.46
N MET A 233 -3.43 20.85 -10.21
CA MET A 233 -3.22 19.41 -10.39
C MET A 233 -2.98 18.70 -9.06
N PHE A 234 -2.04 19.19 -8.24
CA PHE A 234 -1.80 18.64 -6.91
C PHE A 234 -3.01 18.82 -5.98
N LEU A 235 -3.73 19.94 -6.04
CA LEU A 235 -4.90 20.18 -5.21
C LEU A 235 -6.01 19.18 -5.48
N VAL A 236 -6.43 19.05 -6.73
CA VAL A 236 -7.53 18.16 -7.11
C VAL A 236 -7.15 16.70 -6.86
N LEU A 237 -5.92 16.32 -7.19
CA LEU A 237 -5.41 14.98 -6.89
C LEU A 237 -5.43 14.69 -5.38
N ALA A 238 -5.04 15.64 -4.53
CA ALA A 238 -5.11 15.49 -3.09
C ALA A 238 -6.55 15.34 -2.58
N ILE A 239 -7.50 16.13 -3.09
CA ILE A 239 -8.93 16.04 -2.73
C ILE A 239 -9.46 14.64 -3.08
N VAL A 240 -9.16 14.13 -4.28
CA VAL A 240 -9.57 12.79 -4.72
C VAL A 240 -9.02 11.70 -3.81
N LEU A 241 -7.71 11.70 -3.56
CA LEU A 241 -7.06 10.66 -2.77
C LEU A 241 -7.47 10.69 -1.29
N ARG A 242 -7.72 11.88 -0.73
CA ARG A 242 -8.25 12.03 0.64
C ARG A 242 -9.70 11.54 0.75
N ARG A 243 -10.53 11.78 -0.27
CA ARG A 243 -11.96 11.41 -0.23
C ARG A 243 -12.23 9.95 -0.56
N LYS A 244 -11.51 9.38 -1.54
CA LYS A 244 -11.68 8.01 -2.03
C LYS A 244 -10.33 7.29 -2.06
N PRO A 245 -9.73 7.01 -0.89
CA PRO A 245 -8.38 6.45 -0.78
C PRO A 245 -8.20 5.10 -1.50
N ASP A 246 -9.25 4.25 -1.56
CA ASP A 246 -9.20 2.96 -2.28
C ASP A 246 -8.92 3.10 -3.80
N VAL A 247 -9.10 4.28 -4.40
CA VAL A 247 -8.75 4.51 -5.82
C VAL A 247 -7.27 4.16 -6.05
N LEU A 248 -6.38 4.53 -5.13
CA LEU A 248 -4.95 4.26 -5.27
C LEU A 248 -4.61 2.78 -5.07
N ILE A 249 -5.37 2.03 -4.26
CA ILE A 249 -5.25 0.57 -4.17
C ILE A 249 -5.55 -0.05 -5.53
N ASN A 250 -6.65 0.33 -6.17
CA ASN A 250 -7.05 -0.23 -7.47
C ASN A 250 -6.04 0.06 -8.58
N LEU A 251 -5.31 1.18 -8.47
CA LEU A 251 -4.26 1.56 -9.43
C LEU A 251 -2.90 0.93 -9.14
N LEU A 252 -2.72 0.32 -7.97
CA LEU A 252 -1.42 -0.18 -7.50
C LEU A 252 -0.76 -1.19 -8.44
N PRO A 253 -1.47 -2.18 -9.03
CA PRO A 253 -0.87 -3.09 -10.00
C PRO A 253 -0.30 -2.34 -11.20
N ARG A 254 -1.05 -1.36 -11.73
CA ARG A 254 -0.62 -0.55 -12.88
C ARG A 254 0.62 0.30 -12.56
N LEU A 255 0.68 0.88 -11.36
CA LEU A 255 1.86 1.64 -10.91
C LEU A 255 3.11 0.75 -10.76
N ARG A 256 2.92 -0.52 -10.39
CA ARG A 256 4.01 -1.49 -10.23
C ARG A 256 4.47 -2.11 -11.53
N GLU A 257 3.60 -2.37 -12.48
CA GLU A 257 3.95 -3.12 -13.69
C GLU A 257 4.45 -2.21 -14.82
N ASN A 258 3.99 -0.96 -14.85
CA ASN A 258 4.35 -0.03 -15.90
C ASN A 258 5.58 0.79 -15.52
N SER A 259 6.67 0.63 -16.27
CA SER A 259 7.93 1.33 -16.10
C SER A 259 7.80 2.86 -16.15
N LYS A 260 6.73 3.39 -16.76
CA LYS A 260 6.38 4.82 -16.74
C LYS A 260 6.25 5.38 -15.34
N TYR A 261 5.78 4.61 -14.37
CA TYR A 261 5.58 5.06 -12.98
C TYR A 261 6.73 4.66 -12.04
N GLN A 262 7.68 3.86 -12.53
CA GLN A 262 8.84 3.43 -11.77
C GLN A 262 10.03 4.39 -11.95
N GLY A 263 10.86 4.53 -10.92
CA GLY A 263 12.08 5.35 -10.97
C GLY A 263 12.29 6.12 -9.67
N GLN A 264 13.56 6.34 -9.29
CA GLN A 264 13.90 7.05 -8.06
C GLN A 264 13.42 8.50 -8.07
N ASP A 265 13.44 9.14 -9.23
CA ASP A 265 13.01 10.52 -9.43
C ASP A 265 11.50 10.73 -9.25
N LYS A 266 10.72 9.65 -9.42
CA LYS A 266 9.25 9.63 -9.29
C LYS A 266 8.78 9.33 -7.87
N LEU A 267 9.65 8.73 -7.04
CA LEU A 267 9.31 8.35 -5.66
C LEU A 267 8.72 9.52 -4.85
N PRO A 268 9.28 10.74 -4.84
CA PRO A 268 8.70 11.83 -4.03
C PRO A 268 7.22 12.11 -4.35
N VAL A 269 6.80 11.98 -5.62
CA VAL A 269 5.40 12.14 -6.03
C VAL A 269 4.55 10.98 -5.53
N ILE A 270 5.01 9.74 -5.70
CA ILE A 270 4.31 8.54 -5.22
C ILE A 270 4.15 8.56 -3.70
N PHE A 271 5.20 8.92 -2.96
CA PHE A 271 5.15 9.07 -1.50
C PHE A 271 4.14 10.15 -1.11
N TRP A 272 4.15 11.31 -1.77
CA TRP A 272 3.16 12.36 -1.49
C TRP A 272 1.73 11.90 -1.78
N MET A 273 1.47 11.15 -2.85
CA MET A 273 0.14 10.58 -3.15
C MET A 273 -0.34 9.63 -2.03
N ILE A 274 0.57 8.79 -1.52
CA ILE A 274 0.24 7.91 -0.39
C ILE A 274 -0.01 8.72 0.87
N VAL A 275 0.74 9.81 1.12
CA VAL A 275 0.45 10.74 2.22
C VAL A 275 -0.97 11.30 2.10
N GLN A 276 -1.43 11.70 0.91
CA GLN A 276 -2.81 12.16 0.71
C GLN A 276 -3.84 11.05 1.02
N THR A 277 -3.49 9.81 0.68
CA THR A 277 -4.32 8.64 0.99
C THR A 277 -4.40 8.38 2.50
N CYS A 278 -3.29 8.49 3.23
CA CYS A 278 -3.23 8.34 4.68
C CYS A 278 -4.12 9.37 5.42
N GLN A 279 -4.23 10.58 4.87
CA GLN A 279 -5.08 11.63 5.43
C GLN A 279 -6.58 11.30 5.33
N GLY A 280 -6.98 10.49 4.34
CA GLY A 280 -8.35 10.01 4.18
C GLY A 280 -8.65 8.75 4.99
N ASP A 281 -7.73 7.79 4.98
CA ASP A 281 -7.87 6.51 5.68
C ASP A 281 -6.49 5.96 6.05
N LEU A 282 -6.20 5.90 7.35
CA LEU A 282 -4.93 5.41 7.89
C LEU A 282 -4.67 3.94 7.51
N ALA A 283 -5.71 3.11 7.45
CA ALA A 283 -5.56 1.70 7.09
C ALA A 283 -5.16 1.55 5.63
N VAL A 284 -5.77 2.33 4.71
CA VAL A 284 -5.32 2.35 3.30
C VAL A 284 -3.89 2.87 3.19
N GLY A 285 -3.54 3.90 3.95
CA GLY A 285 -2.19 4.42 4.03
C GLY A 285 -1.16 3.35 4.41
N LEU A 286 -1.43 2.61 5.50
CA LEU A 286 -0.55 1.52 5.94
C LEU A 286 -0.51 0.37 4.93
N TYR A 287 -1.64 0.01 4.33
CA TYR A 287 -1.70 -0.99 3.27
C TYR A 287 -0.76 -0.62 2.11
N LEU A 288 -0.87 0.60 1.58
CA LEU A 288 0.00 1.07 0.49
C LEU A 288 1.47 1.13 0.92
N TRP A 289 1.73 1.53 2.16
CA TRP A 289 3.08 1.52 2.71
C TRP A 289 3.67 0.09 2.72
N ALA A 290 2.96 -0.87 3.32
CA ALA A 290 3.45 -2.23 3.48
C ALA A 290 3.59 -2.98 2.15
N HIS A 291 2.66 -2.75 1.23
CA HIS A 291 2.59 -3.49 -0.03
C HIS A 291 3.48 -2.88 -1.12
N HIS A 292 3.71 -1.56 -1.14
CA HIS A 292 4.42 -0.89 -2.24
C HIS A 292 5.68 -0.15 -1.82
N ILE A 293 5.68 0.49 -0.65
CA ILE A 293 6.77 1.37 -0.21
C ILE A 293 7.85 0.60 0.55
N LEU A 294 7.46 -0.21 1.54
CA LEU A 294 8.39 -1.03 2.30
C LEU A 294 9.23 -1.97 1.41
N PRO A 295 8.68 -2.66 0.39
CA PRO A 295 9.46 -3.54 -0.48
C PRO A 295 10.56 -2.84 -1.28
N ILE A 296 10.53 -1.51 -1.43
CA ILE A 296 11.62 -0.73 -2.04
C ILE A 296 12.93 -0.96 -1.25
N LEU A 297 12.83 -1.22 0.07
CA LEU A 297 13.97 -1.51 0.92
C LEU A 297 14.55 -2.91 0.74
N GLY A 298 13.78 -3.85 0.20
CA GLY A 298 14.29 -5.19 -0.15
C GLY A 298 15.02 -5.25 -1.49
N GLY A 299 14.96 -4.19 -2.29
CA GLY A 299 15.59 -4.12 -3.62
C GLY A 299 16.89 -3.30 -3.65
N LYS A 300 17.40 -3.06 -4.87
CA LYS A 300 18.61 -2.25 -5.12
C LYS A 300 18.55 -0.85 -4.49
N SER A 301 17.35 -0.29 -4.35
CA SER A 301 17.09 1.02 -3.76
C SER A 301 17.13 1.06 -2.24
N GLY A 302 17.14 -0.10 -1.57
CA GLY A 302 17.15 -0.19 -0.11
C GLY A 302 18.44 0.27 0.55
N SER A 303 19.53 0.38 -0.21
CA SER A 303 20.79 0.98 0.24
C SER A 303 20.77 2.51 0.24
N ASN A 304 19.81 3.15 -0.45
CA ASN A 304 19.71 4.61 -0.51
C ASN A 304 19.20 5.18 0.84
N PRO A 305 20.00 5.99 1.55
CA PRO A 305 19.60 6.58 2.82
C PRO A 305 18.36 7.48 2.72
N GLN A 306 18.20 8.22 1.61
CA GLN A 306 17.06 9.11 1.39
C GLN A 306 15.77 8.32 1.21
N SER A 307 15.81 7.24 0.41
CA SER A 307 14.64 6.37 0.23
C SER A 307 14.25 5.72 1.55
N ARG A 308 15.22 5.24 2.33
CA ARG A 308 14.98 4.68 3.67
C ARG A 308 14.36 5.71 4.62
N ASP A 309 14.85 6.93 4.61
CA ASP A 309 14.32 8.02 5.42
C ASP A 309 12.86 8.34 5.05
N LEU A 310 12.52 8.42 3.76
CA LEU A 310 11.14 8.63 3.30
C LEU A 310 10.21 7.49 3.70
N VAL A 311 10.66 6.22 3.60
CA VAL A 311 9.89 5.04 4.05
C VAL A 311 9.53 5.16 5.53
N LEU A 312 10.50 5.55 6.36
CA LEU A 312 10.30 5.73 7.80
C LEU A 312 9.41 6.93 8.12
N GLN A 313 9.65 8.10 7.50
CA GLN A 313 8.84 9.31 7.71
C GLN A 313 7.34 9.05 7.45
N LEU A 314 7.02 8.26 6.42
CA LEU A 314 5.64 7.96 6.06
C LEU A 314 4.94 7.12 7.16
N VAL A 315 5.57 6.04 7.62
CA VAL A 315 4.96 5.16 8.63
C VAL A 315 4.97 5.79 10.02
N GLU A 316 6.00 6.56 10.37
CA GLU A 316 6.01 7.35 11.60
C GLU A 316 4.85 8.33 11.64
N ARG A 317 4.54 9.00 10.52
CA ARG A 317 3.35 9.86 10.42
C ARG A 317 2.06 9.06 10.62
N ILE A 318 1.93 7.90 9.99
CA ILE A 318 0.74 7.03 10.15
C ILE A 318 0.57 6.65 11.62
N LEU A 319 1.63 6.23 12.29
CA LEU A 319 1.60 5.79 13.68
C LEU A 319 1.44 6.93 14.69
N SER A 320 1.84 8.15 14.32
CA SER A 320 1.66 9.36 15.14
C SER A 320 0.23 9.92 15.08
N ALA A 321 -0.63 9.40 14.19
CA ALA A 321 -2.00 9.89 14.08
C ALA A 321 -2.83 9.54 15.35
N PRO A 322 -3.78 10.39 15.76
CA PRO A 322 -4.63 10.11 16.91
C PRO A 322 -5.33 8.76 16.78
N LYS A 323 -5.22 7.92 17.81
CA LYS A 323 -5.81 6.56 17.85
C LYS A 323 -5.31 5.61 16.75
N ALA A 324 -4.16 5.89 16.11
CA ALA A 324 -3.62 5.08 15.01
C ALA A 324 -3.56 3.59 15.35
N ARG A 325 -2.99 3.22 16.49
CA ARG A 325 -2.89 1.82 16.95
C ARG A 325 -4.25 1.12 16.92
N THR A 326 -5.27 1.70 17.55
CA THR A 326 -6.62 1.11 17.61
C THR A 326 -7.25 0.99 16.22
N ILE A 327 -7.13 2.04 15.40
CA ILE A 327 -7.68 2.06 14.03
C ILE A 327 -7.04 0.95 13.18
N LEU A 328 -5.72 0.84 13.22
CA LEU A 328 -4.95 -0.10 12.40
C LEU A 328 -5.13 -1.55 12.84
N ILE A 329 -5.23 -1.82 14.14
CA ILE A 329 -5.48 -3.18 14.65
C ILE A 329 -6.91 -3.62 14.29
N ASN A 330 -7.91 -2.75 14.49
CA ASN A 330 -9.29 -3.06 14.15
C ASN A 330 -9.48 -3.20 12.62
N GLY A 331 -8.68 -2.47 11.84
CA GLY A 331 -8.65 -2.51 10.38
C GLY A 331 -7.62 -3.48 9.79
N ALA A 332 -6.99 -4.35 10.58
CA ALA A 332 -5.85 -5.17 10.16
C ALA A 332 -6.12 -6.07 8.95
N VAL A 333 -7.39 -6.42 8.72
CA VAL A 333 -7.86 -7.13 7.53
C VAL A 333 -8.92 -6.29 6.82
N ARG A 334 -8.68 -5.95 5.55
CA ARG A 334 -9.56 -5.16 4.69
C ARG A 334 -9.88 -5.96 3.43
N LYS A 335 -11.18 -6.17 3.14
CA LYS A 335 -11.64 -6.89 1.92
C LYS A 335 -10.94 -8.24 1.69
N GLY A 336 -10.62 -8.95 2.77
CA GLY A 336 -9.93 -10.25 2.74
C GLY A 336 -8.39 -10.16 2.70
N GLU A 337 -7.81 -8.98 2.52
CA GLU A 337 -6.36 -8.76 2.50
C GLU A 337 -5.86 -8.14 3.80
N ARG A 338 -4.62 -8.44 4.17
CA ARG A 338 -3.98 -7.88 5.37
C ARG A 338 -3.31 -6.54 5.07
N LEU A 339 -3.42 -5.59 6.00
CA LEU A 339 -2.66 -4.34 5.93
C LEU A 339 -1.15 -4.64 5.92
N MET A 340 -0.72 -5.52 6.81
CA MET A 340 0.66 -6.02 6.90
C MET A 340 0.70 -7.50 6.51
N PRO A 341 1.08 -7.84 5.25
CA PRO A 341 1.22 -9.22 4.82
C PRO A 341 2.46 -9.90 5.44
N PRO A 342 2.53 -11.25 5.48
CA PRO A 342 3.67 -11.97 6.06
C PRO A 342 5.04 -11.55 5.50
N ALA A 343 5.15 -11.31 4.20
CA ALA A 343 6.38 -10.84 3.58
C ALA A 343 6.82 -9.44 4.05
N ALA A 344 5.85 -8.55 4.34
CA ALA A 344 6.15 -7.23 4.89
C ALA A 344 6.59 -7.33 6.36
N LEU A 345 5.97 -8.22 7.16
CA LEU A 345 6.40 -8.51 8.53
C LEU A 345 7.83 -9.07 8.55
N ASP A 346 8.14 -10.00 7.65
CA ASP A 346 9.47 -10.60 7.52
C ASP A 346 10.53 -9.55 7.15
N LEU A 347 10.28 -8.71 6.15
CA LEU A 347 11.18 -7.61 5.80
C LEU A 347 11.36 -6.62 6.96
N LEU A 348 10.27 -6.25 7.64
CA LEU A 348 10.32 -5.38 8.81
C LEU A 348 11.15 -5.99 9.96
N LEU A 349 11.01 -7.29 10.19
CA LEU A 349 11.75 -8.03 11.20
C LEU A 349 13.27 -7.92 10.94
N HIS A 350 13.72 -8.16 9.71
CA HIS A 350 15.15 -8.07 9.35
C HIS A 350 15.69 -6.63 9.36
N LEU A 351 14.86 -5.64 9.01
CA LEU A 351 15.23 -4.21 9.10
C LEU A 351 15.38 -3.73 10.55
N THR A 352 14.65 -4.36 11.48
CA THR A 352 14.64 -4.01 12.90
C THR A 352 15.79 -4.69 13.64
N PHE A 353 15.95 -6.00 13.45
CA PHE A 353 16.91 -6.83 14.19
C PHE A 353 18.09 -7.22 13.30
N THR A 354 18.91 -6.24 12.94
CA THR A 354 20.15 -6.48 12.20
C THR A 354 21.33 -6.73 13.14
N ALA A 355 22.35 -7.44 12.65
CA ALA A 355 23.60 -7.64 13.37
C ALA A 355 24.23 -6.29 13.80
N SER A 356 24.90 -6.27 14.96
CA SER A 356 25.49 -5.05 15.55
C SER A 356 26.36 -4.26 14.56
N SER A 357 27.15 -4.95 13.74
CA SER A 357 28.01 -4.37 12.70
C SER A 357 27.27 -3.67 11.55
N ALA A 358 26.00 -4.02 11.32
CA ALA A 358 25.18 -3.49 10.24
C ALA A 358 24.14 -2.46 10.72
N ARG A 359 24.14 -2.13 12.02
CA ARG A 359 23.22 -1.13 12.57
C ARG A 359 23.55 0.26 12.04
N VAL A 360 22.50 1.00 11.69
CA VAL A 360 22.57 2.39 11.23
C VAL A 360 21.59 3.25 12.04
N LYS A 361 21.67 4.58 11.94
CA LYS A 361 20.71 5.49 12.62
C LYS A 361 19.24 5.17 12.32
N ALA A 362 18.96 4.64 11.13
CA ALA A 362 17.61 4.22 10.76
C ALA A 362 17.11 2.98 11.54
N THR A 363 18.01 2.13 12.06
CA THR A 363 17.64 0.93 12.82
C THR A 363 16.86 1.28 14.08
N GLU A 364 17.27 2.31 14.83
CA GLU A 364 16.56 2.79 16.03
C GLU A 364 15.12 3.24 15.72
N ARG A 365 14.90 3.81 14.53
CA ARG A 365 13.58 4.21 14.06
C ARG A 365 12.70 3.02 13.72
N PHE A 366 13.29 1.97 13.11
CA PHE A 366 12.58 0.70 12.90
C PHE A 366 12.18 0.04 14.22
N GLU A 367 13.08 0.03 15.21
CA GLU A 367 12.80 -0.49 16.56
C GLU A 367 11.63 0.23 17.23
N ALA A 368 11.52 1.55 17.06
CA ALA A 368 10.43 2.33 17.63
C ALA A 368 9.06 2.00 17.01
N ILE A 369 8.99 1.80 15.69
CA ILE A 369 7.73 1.50 14.99
C ILE A 369 7.34 0.02 15.03
N TYR A 370 8.33 -0.87 15.20
CA TYR A 370 8.17 -2.32 15.08
C TYR A 370 7.06 -2.91 15.96
N PRO A 371 6.96 -2.61 17.28
CA PRO A 371 5.97 -3.25 18.14
C PRO A 371 4.53 -3.07 17.64
N THR A 372 4.19 -1.85 17.20
CA THR A 372 2.83 -1.55 16.70
C THR A 372 2.57 -2.25 15.36
N LEU A 373 3.54 -2.24 14.46
CA LEU A 373 3.38 -2.88 13.14
C LEU A 373 3.33 -4.40 13.23
N LYS A 374 4.10 -5.00 14.14
CA LYS A 374 4.00 -6.43 14.49
C LYS A 374 2.59 -6.75 14.96
N GLU A 375 2.04 -5.97 15.88
CA GLU A 375 0.69 -6.19 16.38
C GLU A 375 -0.36 -6.12 15.27
N VAL A 376 -0.25 -5.16 14.35
CA VAL A 376 -1.13 -5.07 13.17
C VAL A 376 -0.97 -6.29 12.25
N ALA A 377 0.25 -6.78 12.04
CA ALA A 377 0.50 -7.96 11.22
C ALA A 377 -0.11 -9.25 11.81
N LEU A 378 -0.06 -9.38 13.14
CA LEU A 378 -0.56 -10.54 13.88
C LEU A 378 -2.05 -10.42 14.24
N ALA A 379 -2.67 -9.25 14.08
CA ALA A 379 -4.08 -9.02 14.38
C ALA A 379 -5.03 -9.78 13.44
N GLY A 380 -6.24 -10.04 13.92
CA GLY A 380 -7.32 -10.70 13.19
C GLY A 380 -8.09 -11.68 14.06
N SER A 381 -9.21 -12.20 13.55
CA SER A 381 -10.10 -13.08 14.32
C SER A 381 -9.46 -14.45 14.59
N PRO A 382 -9.23 -14.83 15.87
CA PRO A 382 -8.68 -16.13 16.24
C PRO A 382 -9.54 -17.28 15.68
N GLY A 383 -8.89 -18.38 15.28
CA GLY A 383 -9.57 -19.58 14.77
C GLY A 383 -10.16 -19.47 13.35
N SER A 384 -10.20 -18.28 12.75
CA SER A 384 -10.69 -18.10 11.37
C SER A 384 -9.81 -18.82 10.34
N LYS A 385 -10.39 -19.20 9.19
CA LYS A 385 -9.65 -19.86 8.10
C LYS A 385 -8.47 -19.01 7.61
N ALA A 386 -8.68 -17.69 7.48
CA ALA A 386 -7.62 -16.76 7.10
C ALA A 386 -6.51 -16.65 8.16
N MET A 387 -6.86 -16.68 9.45
CA MET A 387 -5.85 -16.69 10.52
C MET A 387 -5.04 -17.98 10.52
N LYS A 388 -5.68 -19.13 10.33
CA LYS A 388 -4.98 -20.43 10.23
C LYS A 388 -3.97 -20.47 9.08
N GLN A 389 -4.35 -19.96 7.91
CA GLN A 389 -3.46 -19.89 6.75
C GLN A 389 -2.30 -18.92 6.99
N VAL A 390 -2.56 -17.73 7.54
CA VAL A 390 -1.49 -16.75 7.77
C VAL A 390 -0.49 -17.25 8.82
N SER A 391 -0.95 -17.91 9.88
CA SER A 391 -0.05 -18.38 10.93
C SER A 391 0.93 -19.44 10.41
N GLN A 392 0.50 -20.29 9.47
CA GLN A 392 1.39 -21.24 8.78
C GLN A 392 2.43 -20.53 7.91
N GLN A 393 2.04 -19.48 7.19
CA GLN A 393 2.95 -18.67 6.36
C GLN A 393 3.98 -17.92 7.23
N ILE A 394 3.51 -17.26 8.29
CA ILE A 394 4.35 -16.53 9.24
C ILE A 394 5.30 -17.49 9.95
N GLN A 395 4.83 -18.69 10.33
CA GLN A 395 5.69 -19.71 10.96
C GLN A 395 6.89 -20.06 10.09
N THR A 396 6.70 -20.27 8.78
CA THR A 396 7.82 -20.57 7.86
C THR A 396 8.89 -19.49 7.90
N LEU A 397 8.47 -18.22 7.84
CA LEU A 397 9.36 -17.06 7.83
C LEU A 397 10.06 -16.91 9.20
N ALA A 398 9.31 -17.05 10.29
CA ALA A 398 9.83 -16.94 11.64
C ALA A 398 10.85 -18.04 11.98
N VAL A 399 10.61 -19.29 11.56
CA VAL A 399 11.57 -20.39 11.78
C VAL A 399 12.87 -20.13 11.04
N LYS A 400 12.80 -19.64 9.79
CA LYS A 400 13.97 -19.28 9.02
C LYS A 400 14.75 -18.15 9.70
N ALA A 401 14.10 -17.04 10.03
CA ALA A 401 14.70 -15.90 10.72
C ALA A 401 15.31 -16.30 12.08
N ALA A 402 14.69 -17.25 12.78
CA ALA A 402 15.22 -17.79 14.03
C ALA A 402 16.57 -18.49 13.88
N GLY A 403 16.83 -19.09 12.71
CA GLY A 403 18.05 -19.82 12.38
C GLY A 403 19.17 -19.00 11.74
N GLU A 404 19.03 -17.67 11.60
CA GLU A 404 20.05 -16.84 10.92
C GLU A 404 21.25 -16.45 11.79
N GLY A 405 21.28 -16.86 13.07
CA GLY A 405 22.42 -16.66 13.97
C GLY A 405 22.57 -15.24 14.51
N ILE A 406 21.56 -14.37 14.34
CA ILE A 406 21.53 -13.02 14.92
C ILE A 406 20.72 -13.09 16.24
N PRO A 407 21.32 -12.90 17.43
CA PRO A 407 20.68 -13.22 18.70
C PRO A 407 19.32 -12.53 18.95
N GLU A 408 19.22 -11.24 18.64
CA GLU A 408 18.02 -10.42 18.83
C GLU A 408 16.92 -10.82 17.85
N LEU A 409 17.29 -11.04 16.58
CA LEU A 409 16.39 -11.54 15.54
C LEU A 409 15.86 -12.92 15.93
N SER A 410 16.75 -13.82 16.34
CA SER A 410 16.40 -15.18 16.74
C SER A 410 15.44 -15.21 17.91
N ARG A 411 15.64 -14.34 18.90
CA ARG A 411 14.76 -14.22 20.06
C ARG A 411 13.37 -13.75 19.66
N GLU A 412 13.26 -12.70 18.86
CA GLU A 412 11.97 -12.16 18.42
C GLU A 412 11.24 -13.13 17.49
N ALA A 413 11.95 -13.70 16.51
CA ALA A 413 11.42 -14.68 15.58
C ALA A 413 10.92 -15.94 16.29
N THR A 414 11.63 -16.41 17.33
CA THR A 414 11.17 -17.51 18.19
C THR A 414 9.84 -17.16 18.89
N GLY A 415 9.68 -15.91 19.34
CA GLY A 415 8.42 -15.43 19.92
C GLY A 415 7.26 -15.47 18.91
N ILE A 416 7.49 -15.01 17.68
CA ILE A 416 6.50 -15.05 16.60
C ILE A 416 6.17 -16.50 16.21
N PHE A 417 7.17 -17.38 16.16
CA PHE A 417 6.97 -18.79 15.91
C PHE A 417 6.06 -19.42 16.98
N ILE A 418 6.34 -19.21 18.27
CA ILE A 418 5.48 -19.70 19.35
C ILE A 418 4.07 -19.12 19.24
N TRP A 419 3.94 -17.83 18.90
CA TRP A 419 2.63 -17.23 18.65
C TRP A 419 1.86 -18.00 17.56
N CYS A 420 2.50 -18.42 16.46
CA CYS A 420 1.83 -19.19 15.41
C CYS A 420 1.22 -20.51 15.94
N LEU A 421 1.91 -21.19 16.86
CA LEU A 421 1.42 -22.42 17.50
C LEU A 421 0.14 -22.18 18.33
N THR A 422 -0.02 -20.98 18.89
CA THR A 422 -1.24 -20.58 19.62
C THR A 422 -2.43 -20.33 18.70
N GLN A 423 -2.19 -20.06 17.42
CA GLN A 423 -3.26 -19.69 16.48
C GLN A 423 -3.81 -20.87 15.67
N ASN A 424 -2.97 -21.87 15.37
CA ASN A 424 -3.37 -22.98 14.51
C ASN A 424 -2.68 -24.30 14.92
N PRO A 425 -3.46 -25.36 15.24
CA PRO A 425 -2.89 -26.68 15.53
C PRO A 425 -2.06 -27.27 14.38
N ASP A 426 -2.37 -26.91 13.12
CA ASP A 426 -1.59 -27.39 11.97
C ASP A 426 -0.15 -26.86 11.96
N CYS A 427 0.13 -25.78 12.71
CA CYS A 427 1.50 -25.30 12.89
C CYS A 427 2.38 -26.32 13.63
N TYR A 428 1.81 -27.19 14.46
CA TYR A 428 2.55 -28.31 15.06
C TYR A 428 2.94 -29.37 14.03
N ASN A 429 2.03 -29.68 13.09
CA ASN A 429 2.30 -30.60 11.98
C ASN A 429 3.40 -30.04 11.06
N GLN A 430 3.37 -28.73 10.81
CA GLN A 430 4.39 -28.03 10.04
C GLN A 430 5.74 -28.04 10.78
N TRP A 431 5.73 -27.77 12.09
CA TRP A 431 6.94 -27.86 12.92
C TRP A 431 7.54 -29.27 12.86
N ASP A 432 6.70 -30.30 12.96
CA ASP A 432 7.14 -31.70 12.85
C ASP A 432 7.91 -32.00 11.57
N LYS A 433 7.42 -31.50 10.43
CA LYS A 433 8.06 -31.72 9.12
C LYS A 433 9.44 -31.06 9.01
N ILE A 434 9.60 -29.86 9.57
CA ILE A 434 10.81 -29.05 9.42
C ILE A 434 11.80 -29.19 10.59
N TYR A 435 11.43 -29.96 11.63
CA TYR A 435 12.11 -30.05 12.91
C TYR A 435 13.61 -30.40 12.81
N MET A 436 13.93 -31.44 12.02
CA MET A 436 15.31 -31.94 11.92
C MET A 436 16.24 -30.94 11.23
N ASP A 437 15.72 -30.22 10.24
CA ASP A 437 16.46 -29.24 9.44
C ASP A 437 16.63 -27.91 10.18
N ASN A 438 15.75 -27.63 11.14
CA ASN A 438 15.72 -26.37 11.91
C ASN A 438 15.88 -26.64 13.41
N ILE A 439 16.81 -27.52 13.77
CA ILE A 439 16.94 -28.00 15.15
C ILE A 439 17.32 -26.87 16.13
N GLU A 440 18.17 -25.93 15.72
CA GLU A 440 18.57 -24.80 16.55
C GLU A 440 17.39 -23.89 16.89
N ALA A 441 16.61 -23.47 15.88
CA ALA A 441 15.37 -22.73 16.07
C ALA A 441 14.35 -23.52 16.92
N SER A 442 14.28 -24.83 16.72
CA SER A 442 13.41 -25.71 17.51
C SER A 442 13.82 -25.78 18.97
N VAL A 443 15.12 -25.86 19.27
CA VAL A 443 15.65 -25.81 20.64
C VAL A 443 15.30 -24.48 21.31
N ALA A 444 15.46 -23.35 20.60
CA ALA A 444 15.09 -22.03 21.12
C ALA A 444 13.59 -21.97 21.46
N ALA A 445 12.72 -22.46 20.57
CA ALA A 445 11.28 -22.50 20.80
C ALA A 445 10.88 -23.42 21.97
N LEU A 446 11.46 -24.63 22.04
CA LEU A 446 11.23 -25.58 23.14
C LEU A 446 11.72 -25.03 24.48
N ARG A 447 12.88 -24.38 24.50
CA ARG A 447 13.42 -23.72 25.70
C ARG A 447 12.46 -22.64 26.19
N LYS A 448 12.04 -21.74 25.31
CA LYS A 448 11.10 -20.66 25.66
C LYS A 448 9.74 -21.20 26.11
N LEU A 449 9.20 -22.23 25.46
CA LEU A 449 7.98 -22.93 25.91
C LEU A 449 8.16 -23.56 27.31
N ALA A 450 9.32 -24.12 27.60
CA ALA A 450 9.63 -24.70 28.91
C ALA A 450 9.85 -23.63 30.00
N GLU A 451 10.39 -22.46 29.67
CA GLU A 451 10.60 -21.37 30.62
C GLU A 451 9.28 -20.65 30.94
N GLU A 452 8.49 -20.33 29.91
CA GLU A 452 7.25 -19.53 30.00
C GLU A 452 5.97 -20.39 30.01
N TRP A 453 6.08 -21.65 30.41
CA TRP A 453 5.01 -22.64 30.31
C TRP A 453 3.66 -22.20 30.88
N LYS A 454 3.64 -21.54 32.04
CA LYS A 454 2.39 -21.13 32.71
C LYS A 454 1.56 -20.20 31.82
N GLU A 455 2.21 -19.23 31.18
CA GLU A 455 1.54 -18.25 30.34
C GLU A 455 1.22 -18.81 28.94
N LEU A 456 2.15 -19.58 28.38
CA LEU A 456 2.01 -20.09 27.02
C LEU A 456 1.06 -21.29 26.94
N SER A 457 1.01 -22.15 27.96
CA SER A 457 0.13 -23.34 27.97
C SER A 457 -1.35 -22.96 27.87
N ALA A 458 -1.78 -21.91 28.59
CA ALA A 458 -3.15 -21.40 28.54
C ALA A 458 -3.55 -20.84 27.16
N LYS A 459 -2.57 -20.46 26.34
CA LYS A 459 -2.77 -19.89 25.00
C LYS A 459 -2.63 -20.92 23.88
N GLN A 460 -2.23 -22.16 24.17
CA GLN A 460 -2.00 -23.14 23.10
C GLN A 460 -3.30 -23.47 22.37
N SER A 461 -3.22 -23.57 21.04
CA SER A 461 -4.36 -23.93 20.20
C SER A 461 -4.82 -25.37 20.43
N SER A 462 -3.88 -26.27 20.77
CA SER A 462 -4.17 -27.67 21.11
C SER A 462 -3.03 -28.28 21.95
N LEU A 463 -3.34 -28.62 23.20
CA LEU A 463 -2.41 -29.36 24.08
C LEU A 463 -2.19 -30.81 23.59
N GLU A 464 -3.16 -31.39 22.90
CA GLU A 464 -3.04 -32.72 22.30
C GLU A 464 -2.04 -32.70 21.14
N ALA A 465 -2.17 -31.75 20.22
CA ALA A 465 -1.24 -31.59 19.09
C ALA A 465 0.19 -31.32 19.59
N LEU A 466 0.34 -30.45 20.60
CA LEU A 466 1.64 -30.25 21.26
C LEU A 466 2.20 -31.56 21.82
N THR A 467 1.37 -32.34 22.54
CA THR A 467 1.80 -33.63 23.13
C THR A 467 2.26 -34.61 22.05
N ALA A 468 1.53 -34.70 20.94
CA ALA A 468 1.88 -35.57 19.81
C ALA A 468 3.21 -35.14 19.17
N SER A 469 3.39 -33.84 18.90
CA SER A 469 4.65 -33.31 18.35
C SER A 469 5.84 -33.53 19.28
N LEU A 470 5.69 -33.30 20.58
CA LEU A 470 6.79 -33.54 21.54
C LEU A 470 7.20 -35.01 21.56
N LYS A 471 6.24 -35.95 21.50
CA LYS A 471 6.56 -37.39 21.40
C LYS A 471 7.29 -37.72 20.09
N SER A 472 6.85 -37.15 18.97
CA SER A 472 7.50 -37.29 17.67
C SER A 472 8.94 -36.75 17.70
N PHE A 473 9.16 -35.55 18.25
CA PHE A 473 10.48 -34.95 18.42
C PHE A 473 11.42 -35.83 19.22
N ARG A 474 10.95 -36.41 20.33
CA ARG A 474 11.78 -37.33 21.12
C ARG A 474 12.22 -38.55 20.32
N GLY A 475 11.32 -39.15 19.54
CA GLY A 475 11.68 -40.27 18.64
C GLY A 475 12.68 -39.86 17.56
N LYS A 476 12.55 -38.66 17.01
CA LYS A 476 13.51 -38.09 16.04
C LYS A 476 14.88 -37.81 16.66
N ASN A 477 14.90 -37.27 17.88
CA ASN A 477 16.13 -36.98 18.63
C ASN A 477 16.89 -38.27 18.95
N GLU A 478 16.20 -39.31 19.41
CA GLU A 478 16.82 -40.60 19.72
C GLU A 478 17.47 -41.21 18.47
N LYS A 479 16.76 -41.22 17.34
CA LYS A 479 17.32 -41.68 16.06
C LYS A 479 18.54 -40.86 15.63
N ALA A 480 18.50 -39.55 15.78
CA ALA A 480 19.61 -38.66 15.44
C ALA A 480 20.84 -38.92 16.33
N LEU A 481 20.65 -39.08 17.63
CA LEU A 481 21.73 -39.30 18.59
C LEU A 481 22.41 -40.66 18.40
N ASN A 482 21.68 -41.68 17.95
CA ASN A 482 22.20 -43.00 17.64
C ASN A 482 22.83 -43.09 16.23
N GLY A 483 22.52 -42.16 15.34
CA GLY A 483 22.88 -42.20 13.91
C GLY A 483 24.22 -41.53 13.53
N GLY A 484 25.06 -41.16 14.49
CA GLY A 484 26.38 -40.58 14.21
C GLY A 484 26.34 -39.16 13.61
N VAL A 485 25.44 -38.30 14.10
CA VAL A 485 25.33 -36.90 13.67
C VAL A 485 26.53 -36.07 14.16
N ASP A 486 26.93 -35.05 13.38
CA ASP A 486 27.95 -34.07 13.75
C ASP A 486 27.79 -33.53 15.19
N VAL A 487 28.93 -33.30 15.86
CA VAL A 487 29.00 -32.98 17.29
C VAL A 487 28.20 -31.73 17.65
N ALA A 488 28.23 -30.69 16.80
CA ALA A 488 27.49 -29.45 17.07
C ALA A 488 25.97 -29.69 17.02
N ARG A 489 25.50 -30.45 16.04
CA ARG A 489 24.08 -30.85 15.95
C ARG A 489 23.66 -31.82 17.05
N GLN A 490 24.57 -32.69 17.49
CA GLN A 490 24.32 -33.62 18.59
C GLN A 490 23.95 -32.90 19.88
N ALA A 491 24.60 -31.76 20.19
CA ALA A 491 24.28 -30.93 21.35
C ALA A 491 22.84 -30.39 21.28
N PHE A 492 22.42 -29.89 20.12
CA PHE A 492 21.05 -29.41 19.94
C PHE A 492 20.00 -30.51 20.11
N PHE A 493 20.24 -31.72 19.61
CA PHE A 493 19.31 -32.83 19.80
C PHE A 493 19.19 -33.28 21.28
N LYS A 494 20.29 -33.23 22.05
CA LYS A 494 20.26 -33.48 23.51
C LYS A 494 19.45 -32.41 24.24
N ASP A 495 19.69 -31.14 23.92
CA ASP A 495 18.95 -30.01 24.49
C ASP A 495 17.45 -30.10 24.16
N ALA A 496 17.11 -30.38 22.90
CA ALA A 496 15.72 -30.53 22.50
C ALA A 496 15.02 -31.68 23.25
N ASP A 497 15.66 -32.84 23.41
CA ASP A 497 15.08 -33.96 24.18
C ASP A 497 14.89 -33.60 25.66
N LYS A 498 15.84 -32.88 26.25
CA LYS A 498 15.72 -32.34 27.62
C LYS A 498 14.47 -31.45 27.75
N TYR A 499 14.28 -30.47 26.86
CA TYR A 499 13.12 -29.58 26.92
C TYR A 499 11.81 -30.33 26.63
N CYS A 500 11.81 -31.28 25.68
CA CYS A 500 10.63 -32.12 25.41
C CYS A 500 10.20 -32.90 26.65
N LYS A 501 11.15 -33.53 27.37
CA LYS A 501 10.89 -34.24 28.64
C LYS A 501 10.30 -33.31 29.69
N ALA A 502 10.88 -32.11 29.85
CA ALA A 502 10.41 -31.12 30.81
C ALA A 502 8.97 -30.70 30.54
N ILE A 503 8.62 -30.42 29.28
CA ILE A 503 7.26 -30.00 28.89
C ILE A 503 6.26 -31.16 29.04
N LEU A 504 6.59 -32.36 28.55
CA LEU A 504 5.75 -33.55 28.71
C LEU A 504 5.48 -33.87 30.19
N GLY A 505 6.48 -33.74 31.05
CA GLY A 505 6.33 -33.92 32.49
C GLY A 505 5.40 -32.88 33.15
N ARG A 506 5.27 -31.68 32.58
CA ARG A 506 4.31 -30.66 33.05
C ARG A 506 2.90 -30.94 32.54
N LEU A 507 2.77 -31.40 31.28
CA LEU A 507 1.49 -31.81 30.70
C LEU A 507 0.85 -32.97 31.47
N SER A 508 1.64 -33.95 31.90
CA SER A 508 1.12 -35.10 32.66
C SER A 508 0.66 -34.73 34.09
N ARG A 509 1.29 -33.74 34.72
CA ARG A 509 0.94 -33.29 36.08
C ARG A 509 -0.36 -32.48 36.14
N GLY A 510 -0.76 -31.81 35.05
CA GLY A 510 -1.99 -31.00 34.98
C GLY A 510 -3.30 -31.81 35.03
N HIS A 511 -3.27 -33.12 34.72
CA HIS A 511 -4.42 -34.02 34.82
C HIS A 511 -4.43 -34.87 36.11
N GLY A 512 -3.39 -34.76 36.93
CA GLY A 512 -3.18 -35.64 38.09
C GLY A 512 -4.05 -35.31 39.32
N CYS A 513 -4.61 -34.10 39.43
CA CYS A 513 -5.37 -33.72 40.63
C CYS A 513 -6.85 -34.14 40.58
N VAL A 514 -7.44 -34.32 39.39
CA VAL A 514 -8.87 -34.66 39.27
C VAL A 514 -9.13 -36.15 39.53
N LYS A 515 -8.19 -37.04 39.18
CA LYS A 515 -8.34 -38.48 39.40
C LYS A 515 -8.25 -38.86 40.89
N THR A 516 -7.48 -38.12 41.69
CA THR A 516 -7.35 -38.36 43.14
C THR A 516 -8.61 -37.94 43.90
N VAL A 517 -9.29 -36.87 43.47
CA VAL A 517 -10.59 -36.46 44.05
C VAL A 517 -11.69 -37.44 43.67
N ALA A 518 -11.71 -37.94 42.43
CA ALA A 518 -12.67 -38.98 42.04
C ALA A 518 -12.48 -40.28 42.83
N PHE A 519 -11.24 -40.69 43.10
CA PHE A 519 -10.97 -41.85 43.96
C PHE A 519 -11.34 -41.60 45.43
N ALA A 520 -11.13 -40.39 45.95
CA ALA A 520 -11.53 -40.03 47.31
C ALA A 520 -13.06 -40.03 47.49
N ILE A 521 -13.82 -39.60 46.48
CA ILE A 521 -15.30 -39.63 46.51
C ILE A 521 -15.81 -41.07 46.45
N VAL A 522 -15.22 -41.95 45.64
CA VAL A 522 -15.61 -43.36 45.58
C VAL A 522 -15.31 -44.10 46.89
N LEU A 523 -14.17 -43.81 47.54
CA LEU A 523 -13.85 -44.36 48.86
C LEU A 523 -14.75 -43.81 49.98
N ALA A 524 -15.14 -42.54 49.92
CA ALA A 524 -16.07 -41.94 50.89
C ALA A 524 -17.51 -42.49 50.76
N VAL A 525 -17.99 -42.72 49.53
CA VAL A 525 -19.29 -43.35 49.29
C VAL A 525 -19.26 -44.84 49.66
N GLY A 526 -18.14 -45.53 49.44
CA GLY A 526 -17.96 -46.92 49.90
C GLY A 526 -17.96 -47.07 51.42
N ALA A 527 -17.41 -46.10 52.16
CA ALA A 527 -17.42 -46.09 53.63
C ALA A 527 -18.80 -45.71 54.22
N ALA A 528 -19.57 -44.86 53.54
CA ALA A 528 -20.89 -44.42 54.00
C ALA A 528 -21.99 -45.50 53.86
N VAL A 529 -21.83 -46.48 52.96
CA VAL A 529 -22.78 -47.60 52.80
C VAL A 529 -22.60 -48.68 53.88
N MET A 530 -21.52 -48.62 54.67
CA MET A 530 -21.16 -49.65 55.66
C MET A 530 -21.37 -49.23 57.14
N SER A 531 -21.92 -48.05 57.43
CA SER A 531 -22.09 -47.59 58.83
C SER A 531 -23.44 -46.91 59.08
N PRO A 532 -24.39 -47.55 59.81
CA PRO A 532 -25.63 -46.90 60.22
C PRO A 532 -25.45 -46.22 61.57
N SER A 533 -25.13 -44.93 61.55
CA SER A 533 -25.65 -43.89 62.46
C SER A 533 -24.69 -42.70 62.51
N ILE A 534 -25.25 -41.50 62.33
CA ILE A 534 -25.11 -40.33 63.22
C ILE A 534 -25.76 -39.15 62.51
N ASN A 535 -26.85 -38.67 63.10
CA ASN A 535 -27.53 -37.44 62.73
C ASN A 535 -26.68 -36.21 63.07
N ALA A 536 -26.93 -35.15 62.30
CA ALA A 536 -26.48 -33.75 62.46
C ALA A 536 -25.07 -33.42 61.96
N TRP A 537 -24.94 -33.21 60.64
CA TRP A 537 -23.89 -32.37 60.06
C TRP A 537 -24.48 -31.03 59.63
N ASP A 538 -24.00 -29.98 60.29
CA ASP A 538 -24.36 -28.57 60.14
C ASP A 538 -23.75 -27.98 58.86
N TRP A 539 -24.61 -27.64 57.91
CA TRP A 539 -24.26 -27.14 56.58
C TRP A 539 -23.66 -25.72 56.57
N SER A 540 -23.62 -25.03 57.72
CA SER A 540 -23.12 -23.64 57.81
C SER A 540 -21.60 -23.50 57.69
N LYS A 541 -20.82 -24.59 57.79
CA LYS A 541 -19.34 -24.52 57.66
C LYS A 541 -18.81 -24.63 56.23
N PHE A 542 -19.62 -25.08 55.26
CA PHE A 542 -19.16 -25.22 53.87
C PHE A 542 -19.16 -23.90 53.09
N SER A 543 -19.96 -22.91 53.49
CA SER A 543 -20.02 -21.60 52.84
C SER A 543 -18.80 -20.71 53.14
N VAL A 544 -18.06 -20.99 54.22
CA VAL A 544 -16.87 -20.21 54.61
C VAL A 544 -15.64 -20.56 53.75
N LEU A 545 -15.54 -21.79 53.23
CA LEU A 545 -14.42 -22.20 52.38
C LEU A 545 -14.48 -21.65 50.94
N PHE A 546 -15.69 -21.37 50.42
CA PHE A 546 -15.85 -20.82 49.06
C PHE A 546 -15.65 -19.31 48.95
N ASN A 547 -15.74 -18.56 50.06
CA ASN A 547 -15.54 -17.11 50.07
C ASN A 547 -14.09 -16.68 50.34
N ALA A 548 -13.18 -17.59 50.73
CA ALA A 548 -11.79 -17.25 51.05
C ALA A 548 -10.83 -17.25 49.83
N GLN A 549 -11.31 -17.50 48.60
CA GLN A 549 -10.48 -17.46 47.38
C GLN A 549 -10.54 -16.14 46.60
N GLN A 550 -11.21 -15.11 47.12
CA GLN A 550 -11.12 -13.73 46.65
C GLN A 550 -10.41 -12.85 47.70
N MET A 551 -9.13 -13.09 47.94
CA MET A 551 -8.16 -12.09 48.43
C MET A 551 -6.76 -12.74 48.55
N SER A 552 -6.00 -12.74 47.45
CA SER A 552 -4.58 -12.36 47.33
C SER A 552 -4.06 -12.75 45.94
#